data_AF-A0ABD8AAW2-F1
#
_entry.id   AF-A0ABD8AAW2-F1
#
_cell.length_a   1.000
_cell.length_b   1.000
_cell.length_c   1.000
_cell.angle_alpha   90.00
_cell.angle_beta   90.00
_cell.angle_gamma   90.00
#
_symmetry.space_group_name_H-M   'P 1'
#
loop_
_entity.id
_entity.type
_entity.pdbx_description
1 polymer ?
#
loop_
_entity_poly.entity_id
_entity_poly.type
_entity_poly.pdbx_seq_one_letter_code
_entity_poly.pdbx_strand_id
1 'polypeptide(L)' 'MGATGEQYVVDEHGDRIAVFLPLREYEQLREDLHDLAMVAERQKEPTMEFGEFRKRYER' A
#
# COMPACT_ATOMS: atom_id res chain seq x y z
N MET A 1 -0.78 -8.96 24.32
CA MET A 1 -2.11 -8.76 24.93
C MET A 1 -2.88 -7.80 24.04
N GLY A 2 -4.04 -8.08 23.49
CA GLY A 2 -4.57 -9.32 22.92
C GLY A 2 -5.14 -8.94 21.55
N ALA A 3 -5.00 -9.80 20.55
CA ALA A 3 -5.74 -9.61 19.30
C ALA A 3 -7.20 -10.03 19.59
N THR A 4 -8.01 -9.10 20.06
CA THR A 4 -9.45 -9.18 19.83
C THR A 4 -9.63 -9.08 18.32
N GLY A 5 -10.23 -10.08 17.69
CA GLY A 5 -10.36 -10.17 16.23
C GLY A 5 -10.91 -8.89 15.59
N GLU A 6 -10.71 -8.76 14.28
CA GLU A 6 -11.14 -7.63 13.45
C GLU A 6 -12.58 -7.20 13.80
N GLN A 7 -12.75 -5.93 14.16
CA GLN A 7 -14.06 -5.38 14.51
C GLN A 7 -14.69 -4.75 13.26
N TYR A 8 -15.98 -4.97 13.07
CA TYR A 8 -16.71 -4.51 11.88
C TYR A 8 -17.91 -3.66 12.27
N VAL A 9 -18.23 -2.67 11.43
CA VAL A 9 -19.54 -2.01 11.43
C VAL A 9 -20.44 -2.82 10.50
N VAL A 10 -21.61 -3.20 11.00
CA VAL A 10 -22.63 -3.92 10.23
C VAL A 10 -23.86 -3.04 10.02
N ASP A 11 -24.54 -3.20 8.90
CA ASP A 11 -25.81 -2.52 8.61
C ASP A 11 -27.02 -3.25 9.23
N GLU A 12 -28.23 -2.77 8.91
CA GLU A 12 -29.48 -3.35 9.40
C GLU A 12 -29.81 -4.75 8.84
N HIS A 13 -29.20 -5.13 7.72
CA HIS A 13 -29.31 -6.45 7.12
C HIS A 13 -28.27 -7.44 7.67
N GLY A 14 -27.29 -6.93 8.42
CA GLY A 14 -26.19 -7.71 9.00
C GLY A 14 -24.96 -7.76 8.10
N ASP A 15 -24.91 -6.98 7.03
CA ASP A 15 -23.78 -6.92 6.11
C ASP A 15 -22.68 -6.02 6.67
N ARG A 16 -21.41 -6.46 6.55
CA ARG A 16 -20.25 -5.68 7.01
C ARG A 16 -19.97 -4.54 6.03
N ILE A 17 -20.10 -3.30 6.50
CA ILE A 17 -19.92 -2.10 5.68
C ILE A 17 -18.65 -1.31 5.99
N ALA A 18 -18.03 -1.54 7.15
CA ALA A 18 -16.73 -0.98 7.50
C ALA A 18 -15.97 -1.87 8.49
N VAL A 19 -14.67 -1.62 8.65
CA VAL A 19 -13.76 -2.35 9.56
C VAL A 19 -12.96 -1.35 10.40
N PHE A 20 -12.77 -1.67 11.67
CA PHE A 20 -11.86 -0.95 12.55
C PHE A 20 -10.50 -1.63 12.49
N LEU A 21 -9.50 -0.85 12.09
CA LEU A 21 -8.11 -1.29 12.03
C LEU A 21 -7.30 -0.54 13.10
N PRO A 22 -6.33 -1.20 13.75
CA PRO A 22 -5.28 -0.49 14.46
C PRO A 22 -4.63 0.55 13.55
N LEU A 23 -4.37 1.75 14.07
CA LEU A 23 -3.87 2.86 13.25
C LEU A 23 -2.61 2.49 12.46
N ARG A 24 -1.68 1.77 13.09
CA ARG A 24 -0.45 1.30 12.45
C ARG A 24 -0.71 0.37 11.26
N GLU A 25 -1.72 -0.49 11.34
CA GLU A 25 -2.07 -1.40 10.24
C GLU A 25 -2.69 -0.61 9.08
N TYR A 26 -3.52 0.39 9.36
CA TYR A 26 -4.06 1.28 8.33
C TYR A 26 -2.95 2.08 7.63
N GLU A 27 -1.99 2.62 8.38
CA GLU A 27 -0.85 3.35 7.84
C GLU A 27 0.00 2.46 6.92
N GLN A 28 0.32 1.23 7.36
CA GLN A 28 1.05 0.25 6.54
C GLN A 28 0.29 -0.07 5.24
N LEU A 29 -1.02 -0.30 5.32
CA LEU A 29 -1.83 -0.62 4.14
C LEU A 29 -1.83 0.53 3.13
N ARG A 30 -1.78 1.79 3.60
CA ARG A 30 -1.65 2.95 2.73
C ARG A 30 -0.30 3.03 2.04
N GLU A 31 0.78 2.71 2.75
CA GLU A 31 2.13 2.65 2.16
C GLU A 31 2.19 1.56 1.08
N ASP A 32 1.66 0.37 1.36
CA ASP A 32 1.63 -0.74 0.40
C ASP A 32 0.85 -0.38 -0.88
N LEU A 33 -0.31 0.30 -0.74
CA LEU A 33 -1.09 0.78 -1.89
C LEU A 33 -0.34 1.84 -2.69
N HIS A 34 0.39 2.73 -2.02
CA HIS A 34 1.21 3.74 -2.69
C HIS A 34 2.33 3.09 -3.51
N ASP A 35 3.04 2.12 -2.94
CA ASP A 35 4.10 1.39 -3.62
C ASP A 35 3.56 0.62 -4.84
N LEU A 36 2.41 -0.03 -4.71
CA LEU A 36 1.76 -0.72 -5.82
C LEU A 36 1.32 0.25 -6.94
N ALA A 37 0.77 1.42 -6.58
CA ALA A 37 0.44 2.45 -7.54
C ALA A 37 1.69 2.93 -8.28
N MET A 38 2.79 3.14 -7.56
CA MET A 38 4.07 3.54 -8.16
C MET A 38 4.60 2.50 -9.14
N VAL A 39 4.50 1.21 -8.82
CA VAL A 39 4.88 0.14 -9.75
C VAL A 39 4.00 0.16 -11.00
N ALA A 40 2.68 0.34 -10.85
CA ALA A 40 1.74 0.35 -11.97
C ALA A 40 1.96 1.54 -12.92
N GLU A 41 2.16 2.74 -12.37
CA GLU A 41 2.45 3.95 -13.16
C GLU A 41 3.74 3.80 -13.97
N ARG A 42 4.75 3.17 -13.37
CA ARG A 42 6.07 2.99 -13.97
C ARG A 42 6.19 1.74 -14.84
N GLN A 43 5.12 0.95 -14.97
CA GLN A 43 5.14 -0.33 -15.72
C GLN A 43 5.59 -0.16 -17.18
N LYS A 44 5.27 0.97 -17.80
CA LYS A 44 5.60 1.26 -19.21
C LYS A 44 6.85 2.12 -19.37
N GLU A 45 7.49 2.52 -18.28
CA GLU A 45 8.74 3.28 -18.36
C GLU A 45 9.83 2.41 -19.01
N PRO A 46 10.62 2.95 -19.95
CA PRO A 46 11.74 2.22 -20.52
C PRO A 46 12.76 1.92 -19.41
N THR A 47 13.33 0.72 -19.46
CA THR A 47 14.46 0.38 -18.59
C THR A 47 15.71 1.14 -19.04
N MET A 48 16.65 1.34 -18.12
CA MET A 48 17.96 1.88 -18.44
C MET A 48 19.06 1.01 -17.85
N GLU A 49 20.20 0.96 -18.54
CA GLU A 49 21.37 0.24 -18.06
C GLU A 49 21.91 0.87 -16.78
N PHE A 50 22.31 0.04 -15.81
CA PHE A 50 22.81 0.53 -14.51
C PHE A 50 24.02 1.46 -14.65
N GLY A 51 24.89 1.20 -15.64
CA GLY A 51 26.03 2.07 -15.95
C GLY A 51 25.63 3.45 -16.47
N GLU A 52 24.54 3.53 -17.25
CA GLU A 52 23.98 4.82 -17.71
C GLU A 52 23.29 5.57 -16.58
N PHE A 53 22.59 4.84 -15.70
CA PHE A 53 21.96 5.40 -14.51
C PHE A 53 23.00 6.08 -13.61
N ARG A 54 24.11 5.40 -13.31
CA ARG A 54 25.20 5.96 -12.50
C ARG A 54 25.78 7.23 -13.10
N LYS A 55 26.09 7.22 -14.40
CA LYS A 55 26.60 8.43 -15.10
C LYS A 55 25.65 9.61 -15.04
N ARG A 56 24.34 9.37 -15.07
CA ARG A 56 23.30 10.41 -15.09
C ARG A 56 23.04 11.02 -13.70
N TYR A 57 23.19 10.23 -12.63
CA TYR A 57 22.70 10.61 -11.30
C TYR A 57 23.73 10.51 -10.16
N GLU A 58 24.93 9.98 -10.37
CA GLU A 58 26.02 10.14 -9.41
C GLU A 58 26.62 11.55 -9.54
N ARG A 59 26.73 12.26 -8.41
CA ARG A 59 27.53 13.50 -8.28
C ARG A 59 28.97 13.17 -7.94
#